data_AF-A0A447MXI3-F1
#
_entry.id   AF-A0A447MXI3-F1
#
_cell.length_a   1.000
_cell.length_b   1.000
_cell.length_c   1.000
_cell.angle_alpha   90.00
_cell.angle_beta   90.00
_cell.angle_gamma   90.00
#
_symmetry.space_group_name_H-M   'P 1'
#
loop_
_entity.id
_entity.type
_entity.pdbx_description
1 polymer ?
#
loop_
_entity_poly.entity_id
_entity_poly.type
_entity_poly.pdbx_seq_one_letter_code
_entity_poly.pdbx_strand_id
1 'polypeptide(L)'
;MNIIAIMGPHGVYYKDEPIKELERALQSLGFQIIWPQNSVDLLKFIEHNPRICGVIFDWDEYSLDLCSEINQLNEYLPLYAFINTNSTLDVSVHDMRMALWFFEYALGLAEDIATRIHQYTNEYLDNITPPFTKALFTYAKEGKYTFCTPGHMAGTAYQKSPPGCLFYDFFGGNTLKADVSISVTELGSLLDHTGPHLEAEEYIARTFGAEQSYMVTNGTSTSNKIVGMYAAPAGSTLLIDRNCHKSLAHLLMMSDVVPLWLKPTRNALAFSAVFPEGNLPVQASKAR
;
A
#
# COMPACT_ATOMS: atom_id res chain seq x y z
N MET A 1 5.52 -1.31 -12.01
CA MET A 1 5.99 0.02 -11.60
C MET A 1 7.23 0.28 -12.42
N ASN A 2 7.09 0.87 -13.60
CA ASN A 2 8.18 0.94 -14.58
C ASN A 2 7.99 2.08 -15.59
N ILE A 3 7.18 3.09 -15.27
CA ILE A 3 6.99 4.24 -16.16
C ILE A 3 7.85 5.39 -15.64
N ILE A 4 8.68 5.98 -16.51
CA ILE A 4 9.44 7.19 -16.24
C ILE A 4 8.90 8.30 -17.13
N ALA A 5 8.59 9.45 -16.55
CA ALA A 5 8.22 10.64 -17.29
C ALA A 5 9.47 11.48 -17.58
N ILE A 6 9.65 11.94 -18.81
CA ILE A 6 10.74 12.83 -19.19
C ILE A 6 10.15 14.16 -19.67
N MET A 7 10.54 15.24 -19.02
CA MET A 7 10.18 16.60 -19.38
C MET A 7 11.19 17.14 -20.40
N GLY A 8 10.72 17.43 -21.62
CA GLY A 8 11.53 17.86 -22.76
C GLY A 8 10.81 17.55 -24.08
N PRO A 9 11.47 17.65 -25.24
CA PRO A 9 12.87 18.02 -25.46
C PRO A 9 13.16 19.51 -25.24
N HIS A 10 14.45 19.87 -25.11
CA HIS A 10 14.91 21.23 -24.78
C HIS A 10 15.34 22.03 -26.03
N GLY A 11 15.52 21.37 -27.18
CA GLY A 11 15.86 22.01 -28.44
C GLY A 11 17.36 22.34 -28.58
N VAL A 12 18.21 21.81 -27.71
CA VAL A 12 19.66 21.99 -27.72
C VAL A 12 20.36 20.63 -27.66
N TYR A 13 21.26 20.38 -28.62
CA TYR A 13 21.89 19.07 -28.82
C TYR A 13 22.62 18.53 -27.58
N TYR A 14 23.31 19.40 -26.83
CA TYR A 14 24.07 18.98 -25.65
C TYR A 14 23.18 18.49 -24.49
N LYS A 15 21.89 18.83 -24.47
CA LYS A 15 20.90 18.26 -23.53
C LYS A 15 20.15 17.09 -24.17
N ASP A 16 19.66 17.28 -25.39
CA ASP A 16 18.76 16.33 -26.05
C ASP A 16 19.45 15.00 -26.39
N GLU A 17 20.73 15.01 -26.80
CA GLU A 17 21.41 13.77 -27.18
C GLU A 17 21.73 12.86 -25.98
N PRO A 18 22.27 13.36 -24.84
CA PRO A 18 22.38 12.55 -23.63
C PRO A 18 21.04 11.97 -23.14
N ILE A 19 19.95 12.73 -23.23
CA ILE A 19 18.62 12.24 -22.83
C ILE A 19 18.13 11.12 -23.76
N LYS A 20 18.41 11.19 -25.07
CA LYS A 20 18.11 10.08 -25.99
C LYS A 20 18.95 8.84 -25.71
N GLU A 21 20.22 8.98 -25.35
CA GLU A 21 21.04 7.84 -24.91
C GLU A 21 20.44 7.22 -23.64
N LEU A 22 20.04 8.07 -22.68
CA LEU A 22 19.40 7.63 -21.44
C LEU A 22 18.06 6.94 -21.68
N GLU A 23 17.24 7.43 -22.60
CA GLU A 23 15.98 6.78 -22.99
C GLU A 23 16.22 5.33 -23.43
N ARG A 24 17.20 5.11 -24.31
CA ARG A 24 17.56 3.76 -24.79
C ARG A 24 18.08 2.88 -23.64
N ALA A 25 18.91 3.44 -22.77
CA ALA A 25 19.44 2.73 -21.61
C ALA A 25 18.31 2.31 -20.64
N LEU A 26 17.38 3.21 -20.33
CA LEU A 26 16.22 2.90 -19.47
C LEU A 26 15.28 1.87 -20.11
N GLN A 27 15.04 1.96 -21.42
CA GLN A 27 14.25 0.96 -22.16
C GLN A 27 14.91 -0.43 -22.11
N SER A 28 16.25 -0.51 -22.19
CA SER A 28 16.98 -1.77 -22.04
C SER A 28 16.81 -2.42 -20.67
N LEU A 29 16.57 -1.62 -19.63
CA LEU A 29 16.26 -2.07 -18.27
C LEU A 29 14.75 -2.35 -18.06
N GLY A 30 13.91 -2.23 -19.10
CA GLY A 30 12.48 -2.55 -19.04
C GLY A 30 11.57 -1.40 -18.59
N PHE A 31 12.09 -0.17 -18.54
CA PHE A 31 11.27 1.01 -18.30
C PHE A 31 10.49 1.42 -19.56
N GLN A 32 9.28 1.92 -19.35
CA GLN A 32 8.47 2.61 -20.34
C GLN A 32 8.62 4.11 -20.17
N ILE A 33 8.83 4.83 -21.26
CA ILE A 33 9.08 6.27 -21.23
C ILE A 33 7.84 6.99 -21.75
N ILE A 34 7.42 8.03 -21.02
CA ILE A 34 6.38 8.96 -21.45
C ILE A 34 6.93 10.39 -21.50
N TRP A 35 6.36 11.20 -22.39
CA TRP A 35 6.79 12.57 -22.65
C TRP A 35 5.61 13.53 -22.43
N PRO A 36 5.39 14.01 -21.19
CA PRO A 36 4.36 15.01 -20.92
C PRO A 36 4.64 16.30 -21.68
N GLN A 37 3.59 16.97 -22.15
CA GLN A 37 3.74 18.19 -22.95
C GLN A 37 4.15 19.42 -22.11
N ASN A 38 3.80 19.43 -20.83
CA ASN A 38 4.08 20.51 -19.89
C ASN A 38 3.81 20.04 -18.44
N SER A 39 4.06 20.90 -17.47
CA SER A 39 3.87 20.62 -16.04
C SER A 39 2.44 20.17 -15.70
N VAL A 40 1.42 20.80 -16.30
CA VAL A 40 0.00 20.45 -16.05
C VAL A 40 -0.30 19.04 -16.55
N ASP A 41 0.25 18.67 -17.70
CA ASP A 41 0.12 17.33 -18.27
C ASP A 41 0.83 16.28 -17.42
N LEU A 42 2.06 16.58 -16.95
CA LEU A 42 2.80 15.72 -16.03
C LEU A 42 2.02 15.45 -14.74
N LEU A 43 1.49 16.51 -14.10
CA LEU A 43 0.74 16.37 -12.85
C LEU A 43 -0.51 15.50 -13.05
N LYS A 44 -1.24 15.67 -14.15
CA LYS A 44 -2.36 14.79 -14.51
C LYS A 44 -1.92 13.36 -14.73
N PHE A 45 -0.79 13.13 -15.39
CA PHE A 45 -0.24 11.78 -15.55
C PHE A 45 0.08 11.14 -14.21
N ILE A 46 0.75 11.87 -13.29
CA ILE A 46 1.07 11.37 -11.95
C ILE A 46 -0.21 11.04 -11.18
N GLU A 47 -1.20 11.94 -11.19
CA GLU A 47 -2.48 11.77 -10.50
C GLU A 47 -3.26 10.54 -11.01
N HIS A 48 -3.26 10.29 -12.32
CA HIS A 48 -4.08 9.24 -12.94
C HIS A 48 -3.33 7.93 -13.19
N ASN A 49 -2.00 7.92 -13.05
CA ASN A 49 -1.17 6.75 -13.33
C ASN A 49 -0.16 6.48 -12.20
N PRO A 50 -0.56 5.67 -11.19
CA PRO A 50 0.32 5.33 -10.08
C PRO A 50 1.49 4.41 -10.49
N ARG A 51 1.61 4.01 -11.77
CA ARG A 51 2.76 3.25 -12.28
C ARG A 51 3.95 4.13 -12.66
N ILE A 52 3.79 5.45 -12.65
CA ILE A 52 4.87 6.42 -12.80
C ILE A 52 5.73 6.35 -11.53
N CYS A 53 7.02 6.12 -11.73
CA CYS A 53 7.97 5.79 -10.68
C CYS A 53 9.25 6.64 -10.72
N GLY A 54 9.23 7.68 -11.53
CA GLY A 54 10.27 8.69 -11.57
C GLY A 54 9.97 9.76 -12.61
N VAL A 55 10.49 10.95 -12.38
CA VAL A 55 10.39 12.09 -13.31
C VAL A 55 11.79 12.61 -13.59
N ILE A 56 12.15 12.70 -14.87
CA ILE A 56 13.38 13.32 -15.36
C ILE A 56 13.04 14.71 -15.89
N PHE A 57 13.78 15.73 -15.46
CA PHE A 57 13.59 17.10 -15.91
C PHE A 57 14.88 17.92 -15.79
N ASP A 58 14.94 19.03 -16.51
CA ASP A 58 16.01 20.02 -16.35
C ASP A 58 15.74 20.91 -15.12
N TRP A 59 16.72 21.01 -14.23
CA TRP A 59 16.61 21.72 -12.95
C TRP A 59 16.34 23.22 -13.09
N ASP A 60 16.88 23.85 -14.13
CA ASP A 60 16.77 25.30 -14.29
C ASP A 60 15.49 25.68 -15.07
N GLU A 61 14.95 24.78 -15.90
CA GLU A 61 13.72 25.01 -16.67
C GLU A 61 12.44 24.82 -15.86
N TYR A 62 12.44 23.89 -14.91
CA TYR A 62 11.27 23.60 -14.09
C TYR A 62 11.45 24.13 -12.68
N SER A 63 10.49 24.94 -12.24
CA SER A 63 10.57 25.62 -10.95
C SER A 63 10.40 24.66 -9.77
N LEU A 64 10.79 25.15 -8.59
CA LEU A 64 10.50 24.53 -7.30
C LEU A 64 9.00 24.33 -7.07
N ASP A 65 8.15 25.10 -7.74
CA ASP A 65 6.70 24.93 -7.68
C ASP A 65 6.30 23.55 -8.22
N LEU A 66 6.88 23.10 -9.34
CA LEU A 66 6.60 21.77 -9.88
C LEU A 66 7.01 20.68 -8.89
N CYS A 67 8.17 20.82 -8.26
CA CYS A 67 8.64 19.86 -7.26
C CYS A 67 7.68 19.81 -6.05
N SER A 68 7.19 20.98 -5.60
CA SER A 68 6.20 21.09 -4.53
C SER A 68 4.86 20.44 -4.90
N GLU A 69 4.36 20.70 -6.12
CA GLU A 69 3.12 20.10 -6.63
C GLU A 69 3.23 18.57 -6.76
N ILE A 70 4.38 18.06 -7.23
CA ILE A 70 4.64 16.62 -7.26
C ILE A 70 4.68 16.05 -5.84
N ASN A 71 5.36 16.71 -4.90
CA ASN A 71 5.47 16.27 -3.52
C ASN A 71 4.10 16.21 -2.81
N GLN A 72 3.17 17.09 -3.15
CA GLN A 72 1.78 17.05 -2.65
C GLN A 72 1.01 15.83 -3.17
N LEU A 73 1.31 15.36 -4.38
CA LEU A 73 0.69 14.16 -4.96
C LEU A 73 1.36 12.87 -4.46
N ASN A 74 2.69 12.88 -4.34
CA ASN A 74 3.48 11.73 -3.92
C ASN A 74 4.82 12.18 -3.32
N GLU A 75 4.90 12.14 -1.98
CA GLU A 75 6.09 12.54 -1.20
C GLU A 75 7.33 11.66 -1.43
N TYR A 76 7.15 10.45 -1.96
CA TYR A 76 8.24 9.50 -2.18
C TYR A 76 8.67 9.40 -3.65
N LEU A 77 7.99 10.07 -4.59
CA LEU A 77 8.27 9.92 -6.02
C LEU A 77 9.70 10.40 -6.34
N PRO A 78 10.57 9.55 -6.92
CA PRO A 78 11.91 9.96 -7.30
C PRO A 78 11.92 11.05 -8.37
N LEU A 79 12.69 12.11 -8.10
CA LEU A 79 12.92 13.24 -9.00
C LEU A 79 14.37 13.20 -9.48
N TYR A 80 14.58 13.14 -10.78
CA TYR A 80 15.88 13.04 -11.43
C TYR A 80 16.16 14.36 -12.17
N ALA A 81 16.79 15.30 -11.46
CA ALA A 81 17.06 16.64 -11.94
C ALA A 81 18.41 16.70 -12.68
N PHE A 82 18.40 17.20 -13.90
CA PHE A 82 19.62 17.47 -14.67
C PHE A 82 20.07 18.91 -14.47
N ILE A 83 21.32 19.10 -14.06
CA ILE A 83 21.88 20.43 -13.73
C ILE A 83 22.75 21.00 -14.84
N ASN A 84 22.82 22.33 -14.89
CA ASN A 84 23.75 23.09 -15.71
C ASN A 84 24.86 23.71 -14.84
N THR A 85 25.90 24.27 -15.47
CA THR A 85 27.09 24.78 -14.76
C THR A 85 26.80 25.85 -13.70
N ASN A 86 25.71 26.61 -13.88
CA ASN A 86 25.31 27.70 -12.99
C ASN A 86 24.05 27.38 -12.17
N SER A 87 23.64 26.12 -12.10
CA SER A 87 22.47 25.72 -11.32
C SER A 87 22.68 26.03 -9.84
N THR A 88 21.68 26.69 -9.24
CA THR A 88 21.68 27.03 -7.81
C THR A 88 20.60 26.26 -7.08
N LEU A 89 20.88 25.88 -5.84
CA LEU A 89 19.87 25.36 -4.92
C LEU A 89 19.29 26.52 -4.10
N ASP A 90 17.97 26.72 -4.22
CA ASP A 90 17.26 27.64 -3.34
C ASP A 90 17.10 27.03 -1.93
N VAL A 91 17.09 27.88 -0.91
CA VAL A 91 16.99 27.50 0.49
C VAL A 91 15.65 26.79 0.78
N SER A 92 14.60 27.14 0.04
CA SER A 92 13.25 26.57 0.14
C SER A 92 13.17 25.05 -0.11
N VAL A 93 14.20 24.44 -0.71
CA VAL A 93 14.31 22.98 -0.90
C VAL A 93 14.47 22.23 0.43
N HIS A 94 15.03 22.87 1.47
CA HIS A 94 15.36 22.21 2.73
C HIS A 94 14.13 21.79 3.56
N ASP A 95 12.99 22.43 3.34
CA ASP A 95 11.76 22.16 4.09
C ASP A 95 10.90 21.04 3.45
N MET A 96 11.23 20.60 2.24
CA MET A 96 10.47 19.57 1.53
C MET A 96 11.15 18.20 1.63
N ARG A 97 10.40 17.17 2.03
CA ARG A 97 10.86 15.78 2.03
C ARG A 97 10.84 15.20 0.61
N MET A 98 11.73 15.67 -0.26
CA MET A 98 11.79 15.23 -1.66
C MET A 98 12.90 14.21 -1.88
N ALA A 99 12.61 13.16 -2.65
CA ALA A 99 13.60 12.22 -3.16
C ALA A 99 14.26 12.77 -4.45
N LEU A 100 15.13 13.78 -4.30
CA LEU A 100 15.76 14.49 -5.42
C LEU A 100 17.19 14.01 -5.67
N TRP A 101 17.49 13.64 -6.92
CA TRP A 101 18.80 13.17 -7.37
C TRP A 101 19.29 14.01 -8.55
N PHE A 102 20.56 14.41 -8.52
CA PHE A 102 21.16 15.28 -9.54
C PHE A 102 22.04 14.50 -10.53
N PHE A 103 21.92 14.85 -11.80
CA PHE A 103 22.71 14.31 -12.91
C PHE A 103 23.23 15.43 -13.82
N GLU A 104 24.28 15.14 -14.57
CA GLU A 104 24.84 16.05 -15.57
C GLU A 104 24.51 15.58 -16.99
N TYR A 105 24.37 16.53 -17.91
CA TYR A 105 24.29 16.24 -19.33
C TYR A 105 25.67 15.88 -19.88
N ALA A 106 25.92 14.59 -20.11
CA ALA A 106 27.14 14.14 -20.77
C ALA A 106 26.89 12.87 -21.60
N LEU A 107 27.52 12.80 -22.77
CA LEU A 107 27.50 11.61 -23.63
C LEU A 107 28.25 10.46 -22.99
N GLY A 108 27.74 9.24 -23.15
CA GLY A 108 28.36 8.02 -22.63
C GLY A 108 28.14 7.75 -21.14
N LEU A 109 27.41 8.61 -20.40
CA LEU A 109 27.04 8.38 -19.00
C LEU A 109 25.65 7.71 -18.85
N ALA A 110 24.93 7.50 -19.95
CA ALA A 110 23.55 7.03 -19.93
C ALA A 110 23.37 5.68 -19.21
N GLU A 111 24.29 4.72 -19.37
CA GLU A 111 24.20 3.41 -18.71
C GLU A 111 24.35 3.51 -17.19
N ASP A 112 25.30 4.33 -16.72
CA ASP A 112 25.51 4.57 -15.29
C ASP A 112 24.33 5.30 -14.66
N ILE A 113 23.81 6.32 -15.34
CA ILE A 113 22.62 7.07 -14.90
C ILE A 113 21.40 6.15 -14.85
N ALA A 114 21.16 5.33 -15.89
CA ALA A 114 20.04 4.38 -15.93
C ALA A 114 20.14 3.34 -14.79
N THR A 115 21.35 2.85 -14.50
CA THR A 115 21.59 1.93 -13.39
C THR A 115 21.25 2.57 -12.05
N ARG A 116 21.66 3.83 -11.83
CA ARG A 116 21.31 4.58 -10.62
C ARG A 116 19.80 4.83 -10.51
N ILE A 117 19.15 5.25 -11.59
CA ILE A 117 17.68 5.41 -11.63
C ILE A 117 16.98 4.10 -11.25
N HIS A 118 17.44 2.97 -11.79
CA HIS A 118 16.88 1.67 -11.42
C HIS A 118 17.08 1.35 -9.93
N GLN A 119 18.24 1.67 -9.34
CA GLN A 119 18.50 1.51 -7.91
C GLN A 119 17.57 2.39 -7.07
N TYR A 120 17.44 3.67 -7.39
CA TYR A 120 16.56 4.60 -6.69
C TYR A 120 15.08 4.24 -6.82
N THR A 121 14.65 3.73 -7.99
CA THR A 121 13.29 3.20 -8.16
C THR A 121 13.05 1.96 -7.29
N ASN A 122 14.06 1.09 -7.12
CA ASN A 122 13.94 -0.03 -6.19
C ASN A 122 13.87 0.45 -4.74
N GLU A 123 14.66 1.44 -4.35
CA GLU A 123 14.59 2.06 -3.01
C GLU A 123 13.21 2.68 -2.76
N TYR A 124 12.65 3.38 -3.75
CA TYR A 124 11.28 3.89 -3.70
C TYR A 124 10.26 2.77 -3.45
N LEU A 125 10.28 1.72 -4.27
CA LEU A 125 9.40 0.56 -4.12
C LEU A 125 9.54 -0.09 -2.75
N ASP A 126 10.77 -0.18 -2.27
CA ASP A 126 11.12 -0.75 -0.99
C ASP A 126 10.61 0.07 0.19
N ASN A 127 10.56 1.40 0.06
CA ASN A 127 10.08 2.32 1.08
C ASN A 127 8.55 2.36 1.16
N ILE A 128 7.86 2.28 0.02
CA ILE A 128 6.38 2.35 -0.01
C ILE A 128 5.73 0.99 0.26
N THR A 129 6.45 -0.12 0.12
CA THR A 129 5.88 -1.46 0.30
C THR A 129 5.87 -1.82 1.79
N PRO A 130 4.70 -2.13 2.39
CA PRO A 130 4.60 -2.52 3.80
C PRO A 130 5.39 -3.80 4.12
N PRO A 131 5.86 -3.96 5.37
CA PRO A 131 6.85 -4.98 5.76
C PRO A 131 6.42 -6.41 5.43
N PHE A 132 5.22 -6.83 5.84
CA PHE A 132 4.73 -8.19 5.56
C PHE A 132 4.62 -8.47 4.06
N THR A 133 4.04 -7.55 3.29
CA THR A 133 3.90 -7.69 1.82
C THR A 133 5.27 -7.81 1.15
N LYS A 134 6.25 -7.01 1.60
CA LYS A 134 7.63 -7.04 1.10
C LYS A 134 8.27 -8.40 1.34
N ALA A 135 8.14 -8.94 2.55
CA ALA A 135 8.65 -10.26 2.91
C ALA A 135 7.99 -11.37 2.08
N LEU A 136 6.66 -11.32 1.91
CA LEU A 136 5.91 -12.31 1.12
C LEU A 136 6.30 -12.28 -0.37
N PHE A 137 6.43 -11.09 -0.97
CA PHE A 137 6.85 -10.94 -2.36
C PHE A 137 8.28 -11.44 -2.58
N THR A 138 9.18 -11.17 -1.61
CA THR A 138 10.56 -11.66 -1.63
C THR A 138 10.57 -13.19 -1.62
N TYR A 139 9.85 -13.82 -0.68
CA TYR A 139 9.72 -15.28 -0.61
C TYR A 139 9.17 -15.88 -1.91
N ALA A 140 8.09 -15.31 -2.44
CA ALA A 140 7.46 -15.80 -3.66
C ALA A 140 8.39 -15.69 -4.89
N LYS A 141 9.29 -14.69 -4.91
CA LYS A 141 10.29 -14.50 -5.96
C LYS A 141 11.49 -15.45 -5.82
N GLU A 142 11.94 -15.72 -4.59
CA GLU A 142 13.07 -16.64 -4.32
C GLU A 142 12.77 -18.09 -4.71
N GLY A 143 11.49 -18.50 -4.75
CA GLY A 143 11.09 -19.78 -5.32
C GLY A 143 11.60 -21.01 -4.57
N LYS A 144 11.68 -20.92 -3.23
CA LYS A 144 12.11 -22.03 -2.37
C LYS A 144 11.08 -23.17 -2.42
N TYR A 145 11.47 -24.33 -2.97
CA TYR A 145 10.68 -25.55 -2.89
C TYR A 145 10.89 -26.23 -1.54
N THR A 146 9.80 -26.52 -0.85
CA THR A 146 9.84 -27.17 0.46
C THR A 146 8.83 -28.32 0.52
N PHE A 147 9.14 -29.36 1.31
CA PHE A 147 8.21 -30.45 1.62
C PHE A 147 7.23 -30.03 2.72
N CYS A 148 6.59 -28.89 2.51
CA CYS A 148 5.72 -28.24 3.50
C CYS A 148 4.29 -28.13 2.98
N THR A 149 3.37 -27.80 3.89
CA THR A 149 2.02 -27.37 3.51
C THR A 149 2.06 -25.90 3.04
N PRO A 150 1.14 -25.49 2.13
CA PRO A 150 0.06 -26.28 1.52
C PRO A 150 0.54 -27.34 0.50
N GLY A 151 -0.16 -28.47 0.43
CA GLY A 151 0.24 -29.63 -0.40
C GLY A 151 0.23 -29.39 -1.91
N HIS A 152 -0.33 -28.27 -2.39
CA HIS A 152 -0.21 -27.90 -3.81
C HIS A 152 1.17 -27.36 -4.17
N MET A 153 2.02 -27.01 -3.19
CA MET A 153 3.43 -26.60 -3.33
C MET A 153 3.63 -25.54 -4.42
N ALA A 154 3.21 -24.31 -4.15
CA ALA A 154 3.28 -23.19 -5.08
C ALA A 154 2.52 -23.41 -6.41
N GLY A 155 1.60 -24.37 -6.42
CA GLY A 155 0.75 -24.70 -7.55
C GLY A 155 1.24 -25.87 -8.41
N THR A 156 2.33 -26.52 -7.99
CA THR A 156 2.91 -27.70 -8.65
C THR A 156 1.91 -28.85 -8.79
N ALA A 157 1.06 -29.09 -7.78
CA ALA A 157 0.05 -30.15 -7.85
C ALA A 157 -1.03 -29.86 -8.91
N TYR A 158 -1.42 -28.60 -9.08
CA TYR A 158 -2.41 -28.21 -10.09
C TYR A 158 -1.94 -28.54 -11.51
N GLN A 159 -0.63 -28.42 -11.77
CA GLN A 159 -0.06 -28.75 -13.08
C GLN A 159 -0.02 -30.26 -13.39
N LYS A 160 -0.44 -31.13 -12.46
CA LYS A 160 -0.50 -32.59 -12.66
C LYS A 160 -1.87 -33.09 -13.13
N SER A 161 -2.82 -32.19 -13.36
CA SER A 161 -4.19 -32.53 -13.75
C SER A 161 -4.71 -31.55 -14.81
N PRO A 162 -5.35 -31.98 -15.91
CA PRO A 162 -5.91 -31.08 -16.91
C PRO A 162 -6.82 -29.95 -16.35
N PRO A 163 -7.81 -30.21 -15.47
CA PRO A 163 -8.57 -29.12 -14.83
C PRO A 163 -7.73 -28.28 -13.87
N GLY A 164 -6.67 -28.84 -13.27
CA GLY A 164 -5.75 -28.11 -12.42
C GLY A 164 -4.91 -27.10 -13.22
N CYS A 165 -4.47 -27.44 -14.44
CA CYS A 165 -3.78 -26.48 -15.31
C CYS A 165 -4.68 -25.28 -15.63
N LEU A 166 -5.97 -25.50 -15.94
CA LEU A 166 -6.92 -24.40 -16.15
C LEU A 166 -7.04 -23.49 -14.91
N PHE A 167 -7.06 -24.09 -13.71
CA PHE A 167 -7.07 -23.34 -12.45
C PHE A 167 -5.78 -22.54 -12.24
N TYR A 168 -4.63 -23.15 -12.50
CA TYR A 168 -3.32 -22.51 -12.39
C TYR A 168 -3.20 -21.32 -13.35
N ASP A 169 -3.60 -21.50 -14.61
CA ASP A 169 -3.53 -20.45 -15.64
C ASP A 169 -4.51 -19.32 -15.35
N PHE A 170 -5.68 -19.62 -14.77
CA PHE A 170 -6.67 -18.61 -14.38
C PHE A 170 -6.19 -17.72 -13.23
N PHE A 171 -5.68 -18.30 -12.14
CA PHE A 171 -5.23 -17.54 -10.96
C PHE A 171 -3.81 -16.98 -11.10
N GLY A 172 -2.96 -17.63 -11.91
CA GLY A 172 -1.57 -17.29 -12.11
C GLY A 172 -0.65 -17.80 -11.00
N GLY A 173 0.63 -17.99 -11.36
CA GLY A 173 1.63 -18.58 -10.45
C GLY A 173 1.90 -17.77 -9.19
N ASN A 174 1.86 -16.44 -9.24
CA ASN A 174 2.14 -15.60 -8.06
C ASN A 174 1.09 -15.78 -6.95
N THR A 175 -0.18 -15.92 -7.31
CA THR A 175 -1.28 -16.18 -6.36
C THR A 175 -1.02 -17.48 -5.60
N LEU A 176 -0.64 -18.54 -6.32
CA LEU A 176 -0.41 -19.86 -5.74
C LEU A 176 0.92 -19.97 -5.00
N LYS A 177 1.94 -19.18 -5.38
CA LYS A 177 3.21 -19.05 -4.66
C LYS A 177 3.07 -18.28 -3.35
N ALA A 178 2.12 -17.35 -3.27
CA ALA A 178 1.82 -16.59 -2.06
C ALA A 178 0.93 -17.36 -1.08
N ASP A 179 0.30 -18.47 -1.49
CA ASP A 179 -0.44 -19.37 -0.60
C ASP A 179 0.53 -20.27 0.17
N VAL A 180 0.89 -19.82 1.37
CA VAL A 180 1.92 -20.39 2.23
C VAL A 180 1.38 -20.67 3.64
N SER A 181 2.16 -21.41 4.43
CA SER A 181 1.86 -21.68 5.84
C SER A 181 2.98 -21.17 6.75
N ILE A 182 2.77 -21.31 8.06
CA ILE A 182 3.79 -21.05 9.11
C ILE A 182 5.09 -21.85 8.93
N SER A 183 5.12 -22.82 8.01
CA SER A 183 6.35 -23.54 7.63
C SER A 183 7.40 -22.60 7.02
N VAL A 184 6.99 -21.44 6.51
CA VAL A 184 7.87 -20.36 6.05
C VAL A 184 8.23 -19.49 7.25
N THR A 185 9.25 -19.91 7.99
CA THR A 185 9.62 -19.30 9.27
C THR A 185 10.02 -17.83 9.16
N GLU A 186 10.55 -17.40 8.01
CA GLU A 186 10.94 -16.00 7.77
C GLU A 186 9.75 -15.03 7.74
N LEU A 187 8.51 -15.52 7.57
CA LEU A 187 7.30 -14.69 7.62
C LEU A 187 6.74 -14.57 9.05
N GLY A 188 7.27 -15.30 10.02
CA GLY A 188 6.70 -15.38 11.36
C GLY A 188 5.33 -16.07 11.39
N SER A 189 4.48 -15.66 12.34
CA SER A 189 3.18 -16.28 12.57
C SER A 189 2.12 -15.25 12.92
N LEU A 190 0.97 -15.30 12.21
CA LEU A 190 -0.19 -14.46 12.48
C LEU A 190 -0.75 -14.68 13.88
N LEU A 191 -0.82 -15.94 14.32
CA LEU A 191 -1.43 -16.30 15.61
C LEU A 191 -0.52 -16.00 16.79
N ASP A 192 0.80 -16.02 16.58
CA ASP A 192 1.77 -15.71 17.62
C ASP A 192 2.16 -14.22 17.65
N HIS A 193 1.70 -13.42 16.67
CA HIS A 193 2.05 -12.02 16.52
C HIS A 193 3.57 -11.79 16.48
N THR A 194 4.26 -12.48 15.56
CA THR A 194 5.73 -12.47 15.47
C THR A 194 6.25 -12.12 14.08
N GLY A 195 7.48 -11.58 14.04
CA GLY A 195 8.17 -11.25 12.79
C GLY A 195 7.41 -10.24 11.93
N PRO A 196 7.39 -10.41 10.60
CA PRO A 196 6.68 -9.50 9.69
C PRO A 196 5.19 -9.32 9.98
N HIS A 197 4.53 -10.27 10.65
CA HIS A 197 3.13 -10.10 11.06
C HIS A 197 2.97 -9.05 12.17
N LEU A 198 3.87 -9.03 13.16
CA LEU A 198 3.87 -8.01 14.22
C LEU A 198 4.16 -6.62 13.63
N GLU A 199 5.16 -6.54 12.75
CA GLU A 199 5.50 -5.29 12.07
C GLU A 199 4.32 -4.73 11.27
N ALA A 200 3.53 -5.61 10.64
CA ALA A 200 2.30 -5.22 9.95
C ALA A 200 1.21 -4.73 10.90
N GLU A 201 1.00 -5.40 12.03
CA GLU A 201 0.02 -4.97 13.05
C GLU A 201 0.38 -3.59 13.64
N GLU A 202 1.67 -3.36 13.93
CA GLU A 202 2.16 -2.07 14.40
C GLU A 202 2.07 -0.99 13.32
N TYR A 203 2.36 -1.34 12.06
CA TYR A 203 2.18 -0.44 10.92
C TYR A 203 0.72 0.01 10.81
N ILE A 204 -0.22 -0.94 10.86
CA ILE A 204 -1.67 -0.66 10.84
C ILE A 204 -2.08 0.20 12.03
N ALA A 205 -1.62 -0.12 13.24
CA ALA A 205 -1.95 0.65 14.44
C ALA A 205 -1.52 2.12 14.31
N ARG A 206 -0.30 2.39 13.83
CA ARG A 206 0.19 3.75 13.55
C ARG A 206 -0.64 4.47 12.49
N THR A 207 -0.98 3.79 11.40
CA THR A 207 -1.76 4.39 10.30
C THR A 207 -3.18 4.75 10.72
N PHE A 208 -3.84 3.90 11.52
CA PHE A 208 -5.23 4.10 11.94
C PHE A 208 -5.38 4.81 13.29
N GLY A 209 -4.26 5.21 13.92
CA GLY A 209 -4.27 5.89 15.22
C GLY A 209 -4.79 5.04 16.37
N ALA A 210 -4.59 3.72 16.31
CA ALA A 210 -4.98 2.78 17.36
C ALA A 210 -3.80 2.47 18.29
N GLU A 211 -4.09 2.11 19.54
CA GLU A 211 -3.08 1.60 20.48
C GLU A 211 -2.54 0.25 20.03
N GLN A 212 -3.43 -0.64 19.57
CA GLN A 212 -3.09 -1.95 19.02
C GLN A 212 -4.05 -2.29 17.89
N SER A 213 -3.58 -3.06 16.90
CA SER A 213 -4.38 -3.57 15.80
C SER A 213 -4.17 -5.07 15.64
N TYR A 214 -5.24 -5.79 15.29
CA TYR A 214 -5.22 -7.23 15.02
C TYR A 214 -5.73 -7.48 13.60
N MET A 215 -5.02 -8.29 12.83
CA MET A 215 -5.47 -8.70 11.50
C MET A 215 -6.43 -9.88 11.58
N VAL A 216 -7.65 -9.73 11.06
CA VAL A 216 -8.69 -10.78 11.07
C VAL A 216 -9.03 -11.21 9.65
N THR A 217 -8.76 -12.48 9.33
CA THR A 217 -8.93 -13.05 7.98
C THR A 217 -10.33 -13.61 7.69
N ASN A 218 -11.27 -13.52 8.65
CA ASN A 218 -12.65 -13.95 8.50
C ASN A 218 -13.68 -12.81 8.70
N GLY A 219 -13.26 -11.60 8.29
CA GLY A 219 -14.06 -10.38 8.24
C GLY A 219 -14.54 -9.82 9.60
N THR A 220 -15.12 -8.62 9.56
CA THR A 220 -15.63 -7.91 10.76
C THR A 220 -16.69 -8.70 11.53
N SER A 221 -17.40 -9.61 10.84
CA SER A 221 -18.33 -10.54 11.50
C SER A 221 -17.64 -11.39 12.56
N THR A 222 -16.39 -11.80 12.34
CA THR A 222 -15.58 -12.54 13.31
C THR A 222 -14.93 -11.59 14.29
N SER A 223 -14.44 -10.43 13.85
CA SER A 223 -13.89 -9.39 14.73
C SER A 223 -14.87 -8.99 15.84
N ASN A 224 -16.14 -8.77 15.50
CA ASN A 224 -17.21 -8.49 16.47
C ASN A 224 -17.36 -9.59 17.53
N LYS A 225 -17.14 -10.85 17.15
CA LYS A 225 -17.22 -11.99 18.08
C LYS A 225 -15.99 -12.10 18.97
N ILE A 226 -14.80 -11.90 18.40
CA ILE A 226 -13.54 -11.87 19.17
C ILE A 226 -13.64 -10.82 20.28
N VAL A 227 -13.99 -9.58 19.91
CA VAL A 227 -14.15 -8.47 20.86
C VAL A 227 -15.26 -8.77 21.86
N GLY A 228 -16.43 -9.22 21.38
CA GLY A 228 -17.58 -9.49 22.23
C GLY A 228 -17.34 -10.60 23.25
N MET A 229 -16.77 -11.74 22.83
CA MET A 229 -16.49 -12.87 23.71
C MET A 229 -15.40 -12.55 24.75
N TYR A 230 -14.42 -11.71 24.38
CA TYR A 230 -13.44 -11.21 25.33
C TYR A 230 -14.06 -10.24 26.35
N ALA A 231 -14.88 -9.29 25.89
CA ALA A 231 -15.39 -8.20 26.71
C ALA A 231 -16.62 -8.55 27.56
N ALA A 232 -17.36 -9.62 27.22
CA ALA A 232 -18.65 -9.95 27.84
C ALA A 232 -18.67 -11.37 28.42
N PRO A 233 -18.30 -11.55 29.70
CA PRO A 233 -18.37 -12.84 30.38
C PRO A 233 -19.80 -13.37 30.50
N ALA A 234 -19.93 -14.68 30.72
CA ALA A 234 -21.23 -15.30 30.97
C ALA A 234 -21.94 -14.67 32.20
N GLY A 235 -23.26 -14.50 32.10
CA GLY A 235 -24.11 -13.83 33.09
C GLY A 235 -24.02 -12.30 33.09
N SER A 236 -23.14 -11.70 32.29
CA SER A 236 -23.01 -10.23 32.23
C SER A 236 -24.15 -9.56 31.47
N THR A 237 -24.25 -8.24 31.62
CA THR A 237 -25.21 -7.40 30.87
C THR A 237 -24.46 -6.59 29.82
N LEU A 238 -24.93 -6.61 28.58
CA LEU A 238 -24.29 -5.92 27.46
C LEU A 238 -25.21 -4.88 26.84
N LEU A 239 -24.75 -3.64 26.76
CA LEU A 239 -25.46 -2.56 26.09
C LEU A 239 -25.19 -2.67 24.58
N ILE A 240 -26.24 -2.86 23.78
CA ILE A 240 -26.15 -3.11 22.34
C ILE A 240 -27.08 -2.21 21.54
N ASP A 241 -26.58 -1.69 20.42
CA ASP A 241 -27.40 -0.96 19.45
C ASP A 241 -28.50 -1.86 18.87
N ARG A 242 -29.76 -1.42 18.89
CA ARG A 242 -30.86 -2.17 18.24
C ARG A 242 -30.72 -2.20 16.72
N ASN A 243 -30.05 -1.23 16.12
CA ASN A 243 -29.60 -1.20 14.74
C ASN A 243 -28.23 -1.89 14.56
N CYS A 244 -28.05 -3.06 15.17
CA CYS A 244 -26.81 -3.82 15.07
C CYS A 244 -26.74 -4.68 13.79
N HIS A 245 -25.52 -4.92 13.31
CA HIS A 245 -25.27 -5.92 12.27
C HIS A 245 -25.61 -7.34 12.76
N LYS A 246 -26.06 -8.23 11.86
CA LYS A 246 -26.49 -9.61 12.17
C LYS A 246 -25.42 -10.42 12.92
N SER A 247 -24.14 -10.13 12.72
CA SER A 247 -23.06 -10.78 13.47
C SER A 247 -23.14 -10.58 14.99
N LEU A 248 -23.66 -9.44 15.45
CA LEU A 248 -23.86 -9.18 16.88
C LEU A 248 -25.08 -9.93 17.42
N ALA A 249 -26.13 -10.12 16.60
CA ALA A 249 -27.21 -11.05 16.95
C ALA A 249 -26.67 -12.48 17.12
N HIS A 250 -25.78 -12.94 16.22
CA HIS A 250 -25.12 -14.23 16.38
C HIS A 250 -24.25 -14.29 17.65
N LEU A 251 -23.53 -13.21 18.00
CA LEU A 251 -22.79 -13.13 19.27
C LEU A 251 -23.70 -13.38 20.48
N LEU A 252 -24.86 -12.72 20.53
CA LEU A 252 -25.85 -12.90 21.59
C LEU A 252 -26.43 -14.31 21.64
N MET A 253 -26.52 -15.00 20.50
CA MET A 253 -26.96 -16.40 20.45
C MET A 253 -25.91 -17.38 20.99
N MET A 254 -24.62 -17.04 20.90
CA MET A 254 -23.52 -17.92 21.34
C MET A 254 -23.05 -17.63 22.76
N SER A 255 -23.42 -16.49 23.34
CA SER A 255 -22.90 -16.01 24.62
C SER A 255 -24.04 -15.89 25.63
N ASP A 256 -23.84 -16.41 26.84
CA ASP A 256 -24.80 -16.28 27.94
C ASP A 256 -24.75 -14.85 28.51
N VAL A 257 -25.39 -13.90 27.84
CA VAL A 257 -25.40 -12.48 28.23
C VAL A 257 -26.81 -11.91 28.17
N VAL A 258 -27.07 -10.88 28.97
CA VAL A 258 -28.35 -10.16 28.97
C VAL A 258 -28.22 -8.88 28.15
N PRO A 259 -28.83 -8.80 26.95
CA PRO A 259 -28.74 -7.59 26.13
C PRO A 259 -29.67 -6.48 26.65
N LEU A 260 -29.13 -5.28 26.81
CA LEU A 260 -29.88 -4.04 26.95
C LEU A 260 -29.82 -3.28 25.63
N TRP A 261 -30.99 -3.01 25.04
CA TRP A 261 -31.09 -2.42 23.71
C TRP A 261 -31.11 -0.90 23.75
N LEU A 262 -30.12 -0.27 23.12
CA LEU A 262 -30.19 1.14 22.77
C LEU A 262 -31.18 1.33 21.62
N LYS A 263 -32.16 2.21 21.81
CA LYS A 263 -33.25 2.43 20.83
C LYS A 263 -32.89 3.60 19.90
N PRO A 264 -32.66 3.35 18.60
CA PRO A 264 -32.40 4.42 17.64
C PRO A 264 -33.69 5.20 17.37
N THR A 265 -33.54 6.45 16.92
CA THR A 265 -34.66 7.22 16.35
C THR A 265 -34.81 6.92 14.87
N ARG A 266 -35.97 7.22 14.29
CA ARG A 266 -36.19 7.10 12.84
C ARG A 266 -37.01 8.28 12.33
N ASN A 267 -36.76 8.69 11.08
CA ASN A 267 -37.60 9.68 10.41
C ASN A 267 -38.84 9.03 9.76
N ALA A 268 -39.69 9.84 9.12
CA ALA A 268 -40.90 9.36 8.44
C ALA A 268 -40.62 8.40 7.26
N LEU A 269 -39.41 8.44 6.69
CA LEU A 269 -38.94 7.54 5.63
C LEU A 269 -38.28 6.26 6.20
N ALA A 270 -38.34 6.07 7.52
CA ALA A 270 -37.73 4.96 8.26
C ALA A 270 -36.19 4.89 8.24
N PHE A 271 -35.50 5.94 7.81
CA PHE A 271 -34.05 6.03 8.00
C PHE A 271 -33.76 6.16 9.50
N SER A 272 -32.89 5.29 9.99
CA SER A 272 -32.48 5.28 11.40
C SER A 272 -31.39 6.34 11.62
N ALA A 273 -31.53 7.13 12.67
CA ALA A 273 -30.58 8.16 13.05
C ALA A 273 -29.90 7.81 14.39
N VAL A 274 -28.81 8.54 14.67
CA VAL A 274 -28.00 8.41 15.88
C VAL A 274 -28.85 8.59 17.14
N PHE A 275 -28.41 8.00 18.23
CA PHE A 275 -29.06 8.11 19.54
C PHE A 275 -29.07 9.56 20.04
N PRO A 276 -30.20 10.06 20.59
CA PRO A 276 -30.21 11.32 21.33
C PRO A 276 -29.31 11.22 22.56
N GLU A 277 -28.54 12.27 22.86
CA GLU A 277 -27.59 12.31 24.00
C GLU A 277 -28.25 11.94 25.35
N GLY A 278 -29.55 12.21 25.51
CA GLY A 278 -30.32 11.87 26.70
C GLY A 278 -30.65 10.38 26.92
N ASN A 279 -30.33 9.50 25.96
CA ASN A 279 -30.59 8.05 26.05
C ASN A 279 -29.39 7.21 26.53
N LEU A 280 -28.27 7.84 26.88
CA LEU A 280 -27.16 7.14 27.54
C LEU A 280 -27.60 6.77 28.97
N PRO A 281 -27.54 5.48 29.37
CA PRO A 281 -28.10 5.02 30.64
C PRO A 281 -27.21 5.39 31.83
N VAL A 282 -27.14 6.69 32.16
CA VAL A 282 -26.61 7.15 33.45
C VAL A 282 -27.72 7.11 34.53
N GLN A 283 -29.00 7.12 34.12
CA GLN A 283 -30.15 7.08 35.04
C GLN A 283 -30.99 5.79 34.97
N ALA A 284 -30.88 4.98 33.91
CA ALA A 284 -31.71 3.78 33.75
C ALA A 284 -31.17 2.53 34.49
N SER A 285 -29.91 2.54 34.94
CA SER A 285 -29.27 1.43 35.65
C SER A 285 -29.58 1.36 37.15
N LYS A 286 -30.31 2.34 37.71
CA LYS A 286 -30.75 2.36 39.12
C LYS A 286 -32.13 1.71 39.36
N ALA A 287 -32.75 1.16 38.32
CA ALA A 287 -34.06 0.52 38.40
C ALA A 287 -33.98 -0.99 38.10
N ARG A 288 -33.12 -1.70 38.82
CA ARG A 288 -33.23 -3.15 39.06
C ARG A 288 -32.66 -3.48 40.44
#